data_AF-A3PE07-F1
#
_entry.id   AF-A3PE07-F1
#
_cell.length_a   1.000
_cell.length_b   1.000
_cell.length_c   1.000
_cell.angle_alpha   90.00
_cell.angle_beta   90.00
_cell.angle_gamma   90.00
#
_symmetry.space_group_name_H-M   'P 1'
#
loop_
_entity.id
_entity.type
_entity.pdbx_description
1 polymer ?
#
loop_
_entity_poly.entity_id
_entity_poly.type
_entity_poly.pdbx_seq_one_letter_code
_entity_poly.pdbx_strand_id
1 'polypeptide(L)' 'MSNKWNEKYWQKDFLNMKSHSPSDAKLLMGGVKGLKDAWRLGVLHVEYERLKKIQEEQQQQ' A
#
# COMPACT_ATOMS: atom_id res chain seq x y z
N MET A 1 24.05 -3.90 19.11
CA MET A 1 24.33 -3.35 17.77
C MET A 1 23.07 -2.63 17.29
N SER A 2 23.12 -1.30 17.20
CA SER A 2 21.97 -0.51 16.72
C SER A 2 21.88 -0.71 15.21
N ASN A 3 20.94 -1.53 14.77
CA ASN A 3 20.62 -1.74 13.36
C ASN A 3 19.93 -0.48 12.82
N LYS A 4 20.70 0.62 12.70
CA LYS A 4 20.34 1.80 11.91
C LYS A 4 20.37 1.39 10.44
N TRP A 5 19.40 0.59 10.03
CA TRP A 5 18.98 0.54 8.62
C TRP A 5 18.48 1.95 8.32
N ASN A 6 19.41 2.80 7.88
CA ASN A 6 19.13 4.18 7.53
C ASN A 6 18.16 4.11 6.34
N GLU A 7 16.88 4.34 6.59
CA GLU A 7 15.74 4.26 5.66
C GLU A 7 15.91 5.08 4.37
N LYS A 8 17.03 5.79 4.18
CA LYS A 8 17.31 6.63 3.02
C LYS A 8 18.41 6.10 2.10
N TYR A 9 19.11 5.02 2.44
CA TYR A 9 20.14 4.47 1.54
C TYR A 9 19.53 3.94 0.24
N TRP A 10 18.43 3.19 0.32
CA TRP A 10 17.71 2.72 -0.87
C TRP A 10 17.19 3.88 -1.73
N GLN A 11 16.85 5.02 -1.11
CA GLN A 11 16.36 6.19 -1.84
C GLN A 11 17.47 6.86 -2.66
N LYS A 12 18.71 6.90 -2.14
CA LYS A 12 19.88 7.39 -2.88
C LYS A 12 20.27 6.45 -4.01
N ASP A 13 20.29 5.15 -3.76
CA ASP A 13 20.57 4.15 -4.80
C ASP A 13 19.48 4.13 -5.88
N PHE A 14 18.22 4.32 -5.50
CA PHE A 14 17.10 4.46 -6.43
C PHE A 14 17.24 5.71 -7.32
N LEU A 15 17.62 6.86 -6.75
CA LEU A 15 17.88 8.08 -7.52
C LEU A 15 19.07 7.92 -8.46
N ASN A 16 20.13 7.24 -8.03
CA ASN A 16 21.31 6.96 -8.85
C ASN A 16 21.06 5.90 -9.93
N MET A 17 20.13 4.96 -9.72
CA MET A 17 19.71 3.99 -10.74
C MET A 17 18.91 4.63 -11.88
N LYS A 18 18.41 5.87 -11.74
CA LYS A 18 17.54 6.49 -12.74
C LYS A 18 18.30 7.35 -13.75
N SER A 19 18.75 6.72 -14.82
CA SER A 19 18.76 7.31 -16.17
C SER A 19 17.38 7.25 -16.85
N HIS A 20 16.29 7.16 -16.07
CA HIS A 20 14.94 7.03 -16.60
C HIS A 20 14.28 8.39 -16.81
N SER A 21 13.50 8.50 -17.88
CA SER A 21 12.61 9.62 -18.16
C SER A 21 11.73 9.96 -16.93
N PRO A 22 11.41 11.25 -16.67
CA PRO A 22 10.47 11.65 -15.62
C PRO A 22 9.13 10.89 -15.65
N SER A 23 8.69 10.40 -16.82
CA SER A 23 7.50 9.55 -16.99
C SER A 23 7.57 8.27 -16.16
N ASP A 24 8.72 7.58 -16.18
CA ASP A 24 8.87 6.25 -15.61
C ASP A 24 8.98 6.35 -14.08
N ALA A 25 9.57 7.42 -13.58
CA ALA A 25 9.55 7.73 -12.16
C ALA A 25 8.15 8.03 -11.63
N LYS A 26 7.34 8.78 -12.40
CA LYS A 26 5.95 9.05 -12.06
C LYS A 26 5.11 7.76 -12.08
N LEU A 27 5.31 6.88 -13.06
CA LEU A 27 4.61 5.60 -13.16
C LEU A 27 4.94 4.67 -11.98
N LEU A 28 6.21 4.54 -11.62
CA LEU A 28 6.64 3.69 -10.51
C LEU A 28 6.14 4.21 -9.15
N MET A 29 6.20 5.53 -8.92
CA MET A 29 5.65 6.12 -7.69
C MET A 29 4.11 6.02 -7.64
N GLY A 30 3.44 6.20 -8.77
CA GLY A 30 1.99 6.03 -8.89
C GLY A 30 1.53 4.59 -8.65
N GLY A 31 2.27 3.61 -9.16
CA GLY A 31 1.99 2.19 -8.98
C GLY A 31 2.06 1.75 -7.52
N VAL A 32 3.10 2.16 -6.77
CA VAL A 32 3.23 1.84 -5.34
C VAL A 32 2.11 2.46 -4.51
N LYS A 33 1.72 3.71 -4.83
CA LYS A 33 0.58 4.37 -4.19
C LYS A 33 -0.73 3.62 -4.47
N GLY A 34 -0.98 3.28 -5.74
CA GLY A 34 -2.17 2.54 -6.15
C GLY A 34 -2.26 1.16 -5.49
N LEU A 35 -1.15 0.42 -5.40
CA LEU A 35 -1.12 -0.88 -4.74
C LEU A 35 -1.46 -0.78 -3.25
N LYS A 36 -0.88 0.20 -2.54
CA LYS A 36 -1.13 0.41 -1.11
C LYS A 36 -2.58 0.80 -0.85
N ASP A 37 -3.15 1.66 -1.69
CA ASP A 37 -4.54 2.11 -1.57
C ASP A 37 -5.51 0.96 -1.89
N ALA A 38 -5.24 0.17 -2.94
CA ALA A 38 -6.03 -1.01 -3.28
C ALA A 38 -5.99 -2.08 -2.17
N TRP A 39 -4.83 -2.32 -1.56
CA TRP A 39 -4.71 -3.23 -0.42
C TRP A 39 -5.59 -2.78 0.75
N ARG A 40 -5.50 -1.49 1.13
CA ARG A 40 -6.30 -0.93 2.22
C ARG A 40 -7.79 -1.06 1.95
N LEU A 41 -8.22 -0.81 0.72
CA LEU A 41 -9.61 -0.96 0.30
C LEU A 41 -10.07 -2.42 0.40
N GLY A 42 -9.23 -3.38 0.00
CA GLY A 42 -9.51 -4.81 0.14
C GLY A 42 -9.72 -5.24 1.60
N VAL A 43 -8.84 -4.79 2.51
CA VAL A 43 -8.98 -5.07 3.95
C VAL A 43 -10.27 -4.48 4.51
N LEU A 44 -10.60 -3.23 4.14
CA LEU A 44 -11.85 -2.58 4.56
C LEU A 44 -13.09 -3.33 4.05
N HIS A 45 -13.05 -3.86 2.82
CA HIS A 45 -14.15 -4.63 2.27
C HIS A 45 -14.38 -5.95 3.04
N VAL A 46 -13.31 -6.66 3.41
CA VAL A 46 -13.43 -7.89 4.22
C VAL A 46 -14.06 -7.59 5.58
N GLU A 47 -13.62 -6.53 6.25
CA GLU A 47 -14.19 -6.16 7.55
C GLU A 47 -15.66 -5.71 7.42
N TYR A 48 -16.00 -4.98 6.35
CA TYR A 48 -17.38 -4.61 6.05
C TYR A 48 -18.28 -5.85 5.88
N GLU A 49 -17.87 -6.85 5.09
CA GLU A 49 -18.65 -8.08 4.89
C GLU A 49 -18.82 -8.86 6.19
N ARG A 50 -17.81 -8.86 7.06
CA ARG A 50 -17.91 -9.48 8.40
C ARG A 50 -18.96 -8.78 9.26
N LEU A 51 -18.93 -7.45 9.33
CA LEU A 51 -19.89 -6.68 10.11
C LEU A 51 -21.32 -6.80 9.57
N LYS A 52 -21.46 -6.81 8.24
CA LYS A 52 -22.73 -7.01 7.56
C LYS A 52 -23.38 -8.36 7.93
N LYS A 53 -22.60 -9.45 7.93
CA LYS A 53 -23.10 -10.77 8.35
C LYS A 53 -23.60 -10.78 9.80
N ILE A 54 -22.85 -10.17 10.72
CA ILE A 54 -23.26 -10.06 12.13
C ILE A 54 -24.58 -9.29 12.25
N GLN A 55 -24.73 -8.21 11.49
CA GLN A 55 -25.97 -7.42 11.48
C GLN A 55 -27.15 -8.21 10.90
N GLU A 56 -26.95 -8.96 9.83
CA GLU A 56 -27.98 -9.82 9.22
C GLU A 56 -28.43 -10.94 10.17
N GLU A 57 -27.48 -11.57 10.88
CA GLU A 57 -27.77 -12.57 11.92
C GLU A 57 -28.58 -11.98 13.08
N GLN A 58 -28.25 -10.75 13.51
CA GLN A 58 -28.99 -10.04 14.57
C GLN A 58 -30.40 -9.62 14.15
N GLN A 59 -30.66 -9.40 12.86
CA GLN A 59 -31.99 -9.05 12.37
C GLN A 59 -32.92 -10.26 12.14
N GLN A 60 -32.36 -11.47 12.11
CA GLN A 60 -33.12 -12.73 11.92
C GLN A 60 -33.50 -13.42 13.24
N GLN A 61 -33.01 -12.92 14.40
CA GLN A 61 -33.44 -13.33 15.74
C GLN A 61 -34.57 -12.43 16.25
#